data_AF-A0AAT9G8X8-F1
#
_entry.id   AF-A0AAT9G8X8-F1
#
_cell.length_a   1.000
_cell.length_b   1.000
_cell.length_c   1.000
_cell.angle_alpha   90.00
_cell.angle_beta   90.00
_cell.angle_gamma   90.00
#
_symmetry.space_group_name_H-M   'P 1'
#
loop_
_entity.id
_entity.type
_entity.pdbx_description
1 polymer ?
#
loop_
_entity_poly.entity_id
_entity_poly.type
_entity_poly.pdbx_seq_one_letter_code
_entity_poly.pdbx_strand_id
1 'polypeptide(L)'
;MQPFIYEQYICEEIIQQGTDFAICLKGNEANLLRATEQAFSNSKQENIRIFEKDVEYNHCRIEQRKIEVIDMPWEYLNGHRHIKQLCRITRRREQKNKGNYTEETAYMITSLSSSASAEMLLDLNRKHWSCENNLNWVKDRVFMEDKSTIRKDNAPIVLSLLRSFVISIIATISTKITETREYYSHYKQSVYTLFCNLRL
;
A
#
# COMPACT_ATOMS: atom_id res chain seq x y z
N MET A 1 -1.55 -7.66 7.72
CA MET A 1 -0.76 -6.46 8.12
C MET A 1 -1.56 -5.23 7.72
N GLN A 2 -1.92 -4.36 8.67
CA GLN A 2 -2.67 -3.14 8.35
C GLN A 2 -1.85 -2.25 7.39
N PRO A 3 -2.49 -1.57 6.43
CA PRO A 3 -1.84 -0.56 5.61
C PRO A 3 -1.20 0.47 6.54
N PHE A 4 -0.04 1.03 6.17
CA PHE A 4 0.60 2.09 6.94
C PHE A 4 -0.42 3.19 7.23
N ILE A 5 -0.76 3.33 8.51
CA ILE A 5 -1.60 4.40 9.02
C ILE A 5 -0.70 5.62 9.11
N TYR A 6 -1.21 6.78 8.70
CA TYR A 6 -0.46 8.01 8.90
C TYR A 6 -0.39 8.29 10.41
N GLU A 7 0.78 8.16 10.99
CA GLU A 7 1.07 8.60 12.35
C GLU A 7 2.23 9.60 12.27
N GLN A 8 2.05 10.79 12.86
CA GLN A 8 3.01 11.89 12.74
C GLN A 8 4.42 11.47 13.19
N TYR A 9 4.54 10.79 14.33
CA TYR A 9 5.84 10.36 14.85
C TYR A 9 6.53 9.33 13.94
N ILE A 10 5.78 8.41 13.32
CA ILE A 10 6.35 7.45 12.35
C ILE A 10 6.89 8.19 11.13
N CYS A 11 6.15 9.18 10.64
CA CYS A 11 6.59 9.99 9.51
C CYS A 11 7.84 10.81 9.85
N GLU A 12 7.92 11.32 11.08
CA GLU A 12 9.12 12.00 11.59
C GLU A 12 10.33 11.05 11.62
N GLU A 13 10.19 9.84 12.14
CA GLU A 13 11.28 8.85 12.15
C GLU A 13 11.75 8.49 10.74
N ILE A 14 10.83 8.28 9.80
CA ILE A 14 11.16 7.99 8.39
C ILE A 14 12.00 9.12 7.79
N ILE A 15 11.60 10.37 8.04
CA ILE A 15 12.31 11.56 7.53
C ILE A 15 13.67 11.73 8.22
N GLN A 16 13.75 11.46 9.54
CA GLN A 16 15.02 11.50 10.28
C GLN A 16 16.02 10.46 9.76
N GLN A 17 15.54 9.33 9.25
CA GLN A 17 16.36 8.31 8.58
C GLN A 17 16.73 8.70 7.13
N GLY A 18 16.36 9.90 6.66
CA GLY A 18 16.67 10.38 5.32
C GLY A 18 15.83 9.72 4.22
N THR A 19 14.69 9.14 4.58
CA THR A 19 13.79 8.47 3.63
C THR A 19 12.50 9.27 3.45
N ASP A 20 11.91 9.22 2.26
CA ASP A 20 10.60 9.82 1.97
C ASP A 20 9.45 8.84 2.16
N PHE A 21 8.26 9.35 2.48
CA PHE A 21 7.04 8.54 2.58
C PHE A 21 6.02 8.91 1.49
N ALA A 22 5.20 7.92 1.11
CA ALA A 22 4.00 8.09 0.32
C ALA A 22 2.90 7.17 0.91
N ILE A 23 1.92 7.77 1.59
CA ILE A 23 0.95 7.04 2.44
C ILE A 23 -0.47 7.33 1.94
N CYS A 24 -1.25 6.27 1.75
CA CYS A 24 -2.66 6.39 1.39
C CYS A 24 -3.50 6.72 2.64
N LEU A 25 -4.31 7.77 2.56
CA LEU A 25 -5.25 8.12 3.61
C LEU A 25 -6.44 7.16 3.60
N LYS A 26 -6.85 6.71 4.79
CA LYS A 26 -8.05 5.89 5.00
C LYS A 26 -8.94 6.55 6.06
N GLY A 27 -10.12 5.97 6.31
CA GLY A 27 -11.12 6.55 7.21
C GLY A 27 -10.71 6.70 8.67
N ASN A 28 -9.58 6.12 9.08
CA ASN A 28 -8.98 6.34 10.39
C ASN A 28 -8.36 7.74 10.55
N GLU A 29 -8.00 8.41 9.45
CA GLU A 29 -7.44 9.77 9.45
C GLU A 29 -8.44 10.79 8.89
N ALA A 30 -9.65 10.80 9.46
CA ALA A 30 -10.80 11.52 8.91
C ALA A 30 -10.55 13.03 8.75
N ASN A 31 -9.83 13.66 9.67
CA ASN A 31 -9.54 15.10 9.61
C ASN A 31 -8.59 15.43 8.45
N LEU A 32 -7.50 14.67 8.30
CA LEU A 32 -6.52 14.88 7.25
C LEU A 32 -7.08 14.55 5.87
N LEU A 33 -7.92 13.51 5.81
CA LEU A 33 -8.68 13.17 4.61
C LEU A 33 -9.58 14.33 4.18
N ARG A 34 -10.38 14.87 5.11
CA ARG A 34 -11.27 16.02 4.83
C ARG A 34 -10.51 17.28 4.42
N ALA A 35 -9.38 17.56 5.06
CA ALA A 35 -8.52 18.69 4.69
C ALA A 35 -7.96 18.51 3.27
N THR A 36 -7.56 17.29 2.92
CA THR A 36 -7.08 16.95 1.57
C THR A 36 -8.18 17.14 0.53
N GLU A 37 -9.39 16.65 0.80
CA GLU A 37 -10.55 16.85 -0.07
C GLU A 37 -10.83 18.35 -0.31
N GLN A 38 -10.85 19.15 0.75
CA GLN A 38 -11.04 20.59 0.66
C GLN A 38 -9.93 21.29 -0.14
N ALA A 39 -8.68 20.89 0.06
CA ALA A 39 -7.55 21.44 -0.69
C ALA A 39 -7.73 21.21 -2.20
N PHE A 40 -8.18 20.02 -2.62
CA PHE A 40 -8.49 19.75 -4.02
C PHE A 40 -9.71 20.52 -4.54
N SER A 41 -10.75 20.70 -3.73
CA SER A 41 -11.94 21.49 -4.12
C SER A 41 -11.63 22.98 -4.31
N ASN A 42 -10.71 23.53 -3.52
CA ASN A 42 -10.35 24.95 -3.56
C ASN A 42 -9.19 25.25 -4.52
N SER A 43 -8.49 24.23 -5.01
CA SER A 43 -7.37 24.41 -5.94
C SER A 43 -7.87 24.79 -7.34
N LYS A 44 -7.23 25.80 -7.93
CA LYS A 44 -7.41 26.13 -9.34
C LYS A 44 -6.83 25.04 -10.23
N GLN A 45 -7.47 24.75 -11.37
CA GLN A 45 -7.02 23.70 -12.31
C GLN A 45 -5.57 23.87 -12.77
N GLU A 46 -5.10 25.11 -12.95
CA GLU A 46 -3.72 25.43 -13.33
C GLU A 46 -2.66 24.95 -12.31
N ASN A 47 -3.03 24.80 -11.04
CA ASN A 47 -2.15 24.33 -9.97
C ASN A 47 -2.19 22.81 -9.78
N ILE A 48 -3.05 22.11 -10.53
CA ILE A 48 -3.20 20.66 -10.43
C ILE A 48 -2.37 20.00 -11.52
N ARG A 49 -1.33 19.27 -11.12
CA ARG A 49 -0.58 18.41 -12.04
C ARG A 49 -1.35 17.11 -12.23
N ILE A 50 -1.66 16.79 -13.48
CA ILE A 50 -2.47 15.63 -13.82
C ILE A 50 -1.61 14.64 -14.59
N PHE A 51 -1.75 13.37 -14.25
CA PHE A 51 -1.25 12.27 -15.08
C PHE A 51 -2.33 11.20 -15.20
N GLU A 52 -2.49 10.69 -16.40
CA GLU A 52 -3.44 9.64 -16.71
C GLU A 52 -2.69 8.49 -17.36
N LYS A 53 -2.82 7.30 -16.78
CA LYS A 53 -2.17 6.11 -17.30
C LYS A 53 -3.06 5.45 -18.34
N ASP A 54 -2.43 4.96 -19.40
CA ASP A 54 -3.09 4.20 -20.46
C ASP A 54 -3.97 3.08 -19.90
N VAL A 55 -5.01 2.76 -20.66
CA VAL A 55 -6.01 1.76 -20.31
C VAL A 55 -5.36 0.37 -20.24
N GLU A 56 -5.40 -0.24 -19.06
CA GLU A 56 -4.90 -1.60 -18.85
C GLU A 56 -6.00 -2.62 -19.16
N TYR A 57 -5.81 -3.38 -20.24
CA TYR A 57 -6.65 -4.53 -20.57
C TYR A 57 -6.15 -5.78 -19.85
N ASN A 58 -6.80 -6.11 -18.74
CA ASN A 58 -6.65 -7.42 -18.12
C ASN A 58 -7.72 -8.39 -18.66
N HIS A 59 -7.56 -9.69 -18.38
CA HIS A 59 -8.43 -10.76 -18.90
C HIS A 59 -9.92 -10.38 -18.85
N CYS A 60 -10.42 -10.00 -17.67
CA CYS A 60 -11.84 -9.68 -17.46
C CYS A 60 -12.13 -8.20 -17.16
N ARG A 61 -11.10 -7.35 -17.07
CA ARG A 61 -11.23 -5.98 -16.54
C ARG A 61 -10.49 -4.98 -17.40
N ILE A 62 -11.15 -3.85 -17.63
CA ILE A 62 -10.55 -2.63 -18.17
C ILE A 62 -10.33 -1.70 -16.97
N GLU A 63 -9.11 -1.21 -16.78
CA GLU A 63 -8.79 -0.29 -15.69
C GLU A 63 -8.06 0.94 -16.20
N GLN A 64 -8.55 2.10 -15.77
CA GLN A 64 -7.98 3.41 -16.07
C GLN A 64 -7.68 4.10 -14.74
N ARG A 65 -6.51 4.71 -14.64
CA ARG A 65 -6.08 5.40 -13.43
C ARG A 65 -5.63 6.81 -13.77
N LYS A 66 -6.18 7.76 -13.04
CA LYS A 66 -5.81 9.17 -13.07
C LYS A 66 -5.26 9.56 -11.70
N ILE A 67 -4.22 10.36 -11.70
CA ILE A 67 -3.73 11.04 -10.51
C ILE A 67 -3.77 12.54 -10.73
N GLU A 68 -4.14 13.25 -9.68
CA GLU A 68 -4.12 14.70 -9.58
C GLU A 68 -3.26 15.06 -8.37
N VAL A 69 -2.29 15.93 -8.56
CA VAL A 69 -1.30 16.29 -7.54
C VAL A 69 -1.28 17.80 -7.37
N ILE A 70 -1.43 18.22 -6.13
CA ILE A 70 -1.24 19.62 -5.71
C ILE A 70 -0.10 19.68 -4.71
N ASP A 71 0.65 20.77 -4.74
CA ASP A 71 1.57 21.08 -3.65
C ASP A 71 0.75 21.39 -2.39
N MET A 72 1.23 20.92 -1.23
CA MET A 72 0.51 21.04 0.03
C MET A 72 0.27 22.53 0.33
N PRO A 73 -0.98 23.01 0.37
CA PRO A 73 -1.22 24.41 0.65
C PRO A 73 -0.98 24.65 2.14
N TRP A 74 -0.21 25.70 2.46
CA TRP A 74 0.24 25.99 3.82
C TRP A 74 -0.93 26.16 4.82
N GLU A 75 -2.09 26.57 4.33
CA GLU A 75 -3.32 26.81 5.12
C GLU A 75 -3.90 25.51 5.72
N TYR A 76 -3.55 24.36 5.16
CA TYR A 76 -4.01 23.04 5.62
C TYR A 76 -2.96 22.33 6.51
N LEU A 77 -1.86 23.00 6.87
CA LEU A 77 -0.69 22.41 7.55
C LEU A 77 -0.86 22.10 9.04
N ASN A 78 -1.99 22.36 9.70
CA ASN A 78 -2.07 22.30 11.17
C ASN A 78 -1.46 20.99 11.76
N GLY A 79 -0.20 21.04 12.18
CA GLY A 79 0.60 19.94 12.71
C GLY A 79 1.43 19.10 11.72
N HIS A 80 1.20 19.14 10.40
CA HIS A 80 1.76 18.17 9.44
C HIS A 80 2.95 18.70 8.62
N ARG A 81 4.07 19.00 9.29
CA ARG A 81 5.24 19.70 8.71
C ARG A 81 5.97 18.97 7.58
N HIS A 82 5.82 17.65 7.50
CA HIS A 82 6.57 16.83 6.55
C HIS A 82 5.78 16.50 5.27
N ILE A 83 4.50 16.86 5.19
CA ILE A 83 3.70 16.66 4.00
C ILE A 83 3.98 17.79 3.01
N LYS A 84 4.45 17.45 1.82
CA LYS A 84 4.82 18.42 0.77
C LYS A 84 3.88 18.38 -0.43
N GLN A 85 3.26 17.23 -0.72
CA GLN A 85 2.28 17.10 -1.80
C GLN A 85 1.06 16.27 -1.36
N LEU A 86 -0.09 16.62 -1.93
CA LEU A 86 -1.34 15.88 -1.81
C LEU A 86 -1.69 15.26 -3.16
N CYS A 87 -2.21 14.04 -3.14
CA CYS A 87 -2.57 13.28 -4.33
C CYS A 87 -4.02 12.80 -4.22
N ARG A 88 -4.80 12.99 -5.29
CA ARG A 88 -6.10 12.37 -5.52
C ARG A 88 -5.97 11.38 -6.65
N ILE A 89 -6.32 10.12 -6.39
CA ILE A 89 -6.18 9.02 -7.34
C ILE A 89 -7.56 8.49 -7.65
N THR A 90 -7.99 8.64 -8.90
CA THR A 90 -9.26 8.12 -9.39
C THR A 90 -9.01 6.84 -10.19
N ARG A 91 -9.74 5.78 -9.86
CA ARG A 91 -9.66 4.47 -10.49
C ARG A 91 -11.01 4.12 -11.08
N ARG A 92 -11.07 4.03 -12.40
CA ARG A 92 -12.25 3.53 -13.11
C ARG A 92 -12.00 2.09 -13.51
N ARG A 93 -12.93 1.21 -13.13
CA ARG A 93 -12.89 -0.22 -13.47
C ARG A 93 -14.16 -0.61 -14.19
N GLU A 94 -14.02 -1.30 -15.31
CA GLU A 94 -15.13 -1.82 -16.09
C GLU A 94 -15.00 -3.33 -16.28
N GLN A 95 -16.11 -4.05 -16.12
CA GLN A 95 -16.20 -5.46 -16.48
C GLN A 95 -16.63 -5.59 -17.94
N LYS A 96 -15.76 -6.20 -18.76
CA LYS A 96 -15.94 -6.31 -20.23
C LYS A 96 -17.31 -6.84 -20.68
N ASN A 97 -17.98 -7.64 -19.84
CA ASN A 97 -19.23 -8.33 -20.20
C ASN A 97 -20.49 -7.76 -19.52
N LYS A 98 -20.38 -6.72 -18.69
CA LYS A 98 -21.54 -6.18 -17.95
C LYS A 98 -21.87 -4.72 -18.28
N GLY A 99 -20.99 -3.99 -18.98
CA GLY A 99 -21.19 -2.57 -19.31
C GLY A 99 -21.21 -1.61 -18.12
N ASN A 100 -21.13 -2.13 -16.89
CA ASN A 100 -21.08 -1.34 -15.67
C ASN A 100 -19.62 -0.99 -15.34
N TYR A 101 -19.39 0.27 -15.02
CA TYR A 101 -18.13 0.73 -14.45
C TYR A 101 -18.32 1.11 -12.98
N THR A 102 -17.27 0.91 -12.20
CA THR A 102 -17.14 1.43 -10.83
C THR A 102 -16.03 2.46 -10.82
N GLU A 103 -16.26 3.59 -10.17
CA GLU A 103 -15.23 4.59 -9.92
C GLU A 103 -14.93 4.66 -8.42
N GLU A 104 -13.64 4.61 -8.10
CA GLU A 104 -13.14 4.72 -6.73
C GLU A 104 -12.14 5.88 -6.66
N THR A 105 -12.29 6.74 -5.67
CA THR A 105 -11.32 7.79 -5.38
C THR A 105 -10.57 7.45 -4.10
N ALA A 106 -9.25 7.56 -4.14
CA ALA A 106 -8.37 7.40 -2.99
C ALA A 106 -7.46 8.63 -2.86
N TYR A 107 -7.07 8.96 -1.63
CA TYR A 107 -6.18 10.07 -1.35
C TYR A 107 -4.84 9.56 -0.81
N MET A 108 -3.75 10.24 -1.17
CA MET A 108 -2.40 9.92 -0.74
C MET A 108 -1.64 11.20 -0.42
N ILE A 109 -0.79 11.14 0.61
CA ILE A 109 0.08 12.22 1.05
C ILE A 109 1.54 11.79 0.90
N THR A 110 2.44 12.75 0.64
CA THR A 110 3.86 12.44 0.51
C THR A 110 4.75 13.57 0.99
N SER A 111 5.95 13.21 1.47
CA SER A 111 7.04 14.13 1.77
C SER A 111 7.90 14.51 0.57
N LEU A 112 7.67 13.87 -0.58
CA LEU A 112 8.33 14.22 -1.82
C LEU A 112 7.94 15.64 -2.24
N SER A 113 8.91 16.42 -2.72
CA SER A 113 8.68 17.79 -3.18
C SER A 113 8.13 17.80 -4.61
N SER A 114 7.83 19.00 -5.12
CA SER A 114 7.30 19.21 -6.47
C SER A 114 8.17 18.64 -7.60
N SER A 115 9.42 18.20 -7.33
CA SER A 115 10.24 17.47 -8.30
C SER A 115 9.72 16.05 -8.58
N ALA A 116 8.95 15.44 -7.67
CA ALA A 116 8.27 14.18 -7.94
C ALA A 116 7.08 14.44 -8.88
N SER A 117 7.15 13.81 -10.06
CA SER A 117 6.10 13.91 -11.08
C SER A 117 4.84 13.17 -10.67
N ALA A 118 3.70 13.58 -11.22
CA ALA A 118 2.43 12.89 -11.03
C ALA A 118 2.51 11.41 -11.47
N GLU A 119 3.19 11.13 -12.60
CA GLU A 119 3.47 9.77 -13.07
C GLU A 119 4.22 8.93 -12.02
N MET A 120 5.32 9.47 -11.48
CA MET A 120 6.13 8.77 -10.47
C MET A 120 5.31 8.47 -9.21
N LEU A 121 4.49 9.42 -8.76
CA LEU A 121 3.62 9.25 -7.60
C LEU A 121 2.53 8.19 -7.84
N LEU A 122 1.96 8.13 -9.05
CA LEU A 122 1.00 7.09 -9.40
C LEU A 122 1.65 5.69 -9.42
N ASP A 123 2.87 5.59 -9.93
CA ASP A 123 3.63 4.35 -9.95
C ASP A 123 4.08 3.92 -8.56
N LEU A 124 4.45 4.84 -7.68
CA LEU A 124 4.72 4.56 -6.25
C LEU A 124 3.48 3.99 -5.57
N ASN A 125 2.32 4.65 -5.72
CA ASN A 125 1.06 4.14 -5.22
C ASN A 125 0.79 2.72 -5.78
N ARG A 126 0.99 2.49 -7.08
CA ARG A 126 0.75 1.18 -7.68
C ARG A 126 1.67 0.10 -7.08
N LYS A 127 2.96 0.38 -6.95
CA LYS A 127 3.93 -0.55 -6.35
C LYS A 127 3.56 -0.87 -4.91
N HIS A 128 3.19 0.13 -4.11
CA HIS A 128 2.72 -0.08 -2.74
C HIS A 128 1.51 -1.02 -2.69
N TRP A 129 0.50 -0.79 -3.54
CA TRP A 129 -0.67 -1.67 -3.63
C TRP A 129 -0.32 -3.09 -4.10
N SER A 130 0.61 -3.25 -5.03
CA SER A 130 1.07 -4.58 -5.46
C SER A 130 1.78 -5.33 -4.32
N CYS A 131 2.60 -4.64 -3.52
CA CYS A 131 3.23 -5.23 -2.34
C CYS A 131 2.19 -5.67 -1.32
N GLU A 132 1.27 -4.78 -0.96
CA GLU A 132 0.21 -5.07 0.02
C GLU A 132 -0.69 -6.21 -0.46
N ASN A 133 -1.15 -6.18 -1.71
CA ASN A 133 -2.06 -7.17 -2.24
C ASN A 133 -1.39 -8.54 -2.39
N ASN A 134 -0.15 -8.61 -2.89
CA ASN A 134 0.53 -9.89 -3.05
C ASN A 134 0.91 -10.50 -1.69
N LEU A 135 1.42 -9.70 -0.75
CA LEU A 135 1.85 -10.19 0.55
C LEU A 135 0.65 -10.53 1.46
N ASN A 136 -0.30 -9.61 1.61
CA ASN A 136 -1.42 -9.82 2.55
C ASN A 136 -2.38 -10.88 2.04
N TRP A 137 -2.72 -10.91 0.75
CA TRP A 137 -3.58 -11.97 0.23
C TRP A 137 -2.97 -13.36 0.47
N VAL A 138 -1.65 -13.51 0.28
CA VAL A 138 -0.95 -14.77 0.58
C VAL A 138 -1.01 -15.07 2.08
N LYS A 139 -0.78 -14.09 2.96
CA LYS A 139 -0.90 -14.31 4.41
C LYS A 139 -2.30 -14.79 4.81
N ASP A 140 -3.33 -14.13 4.30
CA ASP A 140 -4.71 -14.36 4.70
C ASP A 140 -5.26 -15.65 4.10
N ARG A 141 -5.00 -15.90 2.80
CA ARG A 141 -5.55 -17.05 2.07
C ARG A 141 -4.66 -18.29 2.16
N VAL A 142 -3.35 -18.13 1.96
CA VAL A 142 -2.40 -19.25 1.88
C VAL A 142 -1.88 -19.61 3.27
N PHE A 143 -1.61 -18.63 4.14
CA PHE A 143 -1.16 -18.88 5.52
C PHE A 143 -2.28 -18.79 6.58
N MET A 144 -3.53 -18.61 6.13
CA MET A 144 -4.73 -18.60 6.97
C MET A 144 -4.63 -17.65 8.17
N GLU A 145 -3.98 -16.49 8.00
CA GLU A 145 -3.78 -15.49 9.05
C GLU A 145 -5.11 -15.08 9.71
N ASP A 146 -6.16 -14.84 8.92
CA ASP A 146 -7.51 -14.51 9.41
C ASP A 146 -8.14 -15.60 10.30
N LYS A 147 -7.77 -16.87 10.08
CA LYS A 147 -8.29 -18.00 10.87
C LYS A 147 -7.51 -18.20 12.17
N SER A 148 -6.43 -17.45 12.40
CA SER A 148 -5.65 -17.56 13.61
C SER A 148 -6.41 -17.00 14.81
N THR A 149 -6.60 -17.84 15.83
CA THR A 149 -7.25 -17.47 17.10
C THR A 149 -6.26 -16.90 18.13
N ILE A 150 -4.98 -16.77 17.76
CA ILE A 150 -3.94 -16.20 18.62
C ILE A 150 -4.20 -14.70 18.78
N ARG A 151 -4.37 -14.25 20.02
CA ARG A 151 -4.68 -12.85 20.39
C ARG A 151 -3.86 -12.31 21.57
N LYS A 152 -3.00 -13.14 22.17
CA LYS A 152 -2.28 -12.79 23.41
C LYS A 152 -1.01 -11.98 23.12
N ASP A 153 -0.85 -10.87 23.83
CA ASP A 153 0.33 -10.01 23.82
C ASP A 153 0.81 -9.70 22.38
N ASN A 154 2.13 -9.77 22.15
CA ASN A 154 2.74 -9.53 20.85
C ASN A 154 2.68 -10.75 19.90
N ALA A 155 2.06 -11.86 20.30
CA ALA A 155 2.04 -13.08 19.49
C ALA A 155 1.41 -12.90 18.09
N PRO A 156 0.32 -12.11 17.90
CA PRO A 156 -0.22 -11.83 16.57
C PRO A 156 0.78 -11.10 15.67
N ILE A 157 1.51 -10.13 16.21
CA ILE A 157 2.51 -9.32 15.48
C ILE A 157 3.69 -10.22 15.08
N VAL A 158 4.25 -10.95 16.05
CA VAL A 158 5.38 -11.87 15.82
C VAL A 158 5.02 -12.91 14.76
N LEU A 159 3.82 -13.48 14.81
CA LEU A 159 3.39 -14.48 13.85
C LEU A 159 3.20 -13.88 12.45
N SER A 160 2.69 -12.65 12.35
CA SER A 160 2.59 -11.96 11.05
C SER A 160 3.96 -11.64 10.46
N LEU A 161 4.95 -11.28 11.29
CA LEU A 161 6.34 -11.10 10.87
C LEU A 161 6.96 -12.40 10.37
N LEU A 162 6.80 -13.50 11.10
CA LEU A 162 7.29 -14.83 10.69
C LEU A 162 6.67 -15.27 9.36
N ARG A 163 5.36 -15.09 9.17
CA ARG A 163 4.71 -15.36 7.88
C ARG A 163 5.30 -14.51 6.76
N SER A 164 5.51 -13.21 7.01
CA SER A 164 6.15 -12.31 6.03
C SER A 164 7.52 -12.83 5.62
N PHE A 165 8.34 -13.20 6.60
CA PHE A 165 9.68 -13.72 6.38
C PHE A 165 9.67 -15.01 5.54
N VAL A 166 8.80 -15.96 5.88
CA VAL A 166 8.64 -17.20 5.11
C VAL A 166 8.20 -16.92 3.67
N ILE A 167 7.24 -16.01 3.47
CA ILE A 167 6.79 -15.62 2.13
C ILE A 167 7.93 -14.99 1.34
N SER A 168 8.71 -14.09 1.95
CA SER A 168 9.88 -13.48 1.32
C SER A 168 10.90 -14.53 0.89
N ILE A 169 11.21 -15.53 1.73
CA ILE A 169 12.11 -16.64 1.35
C ILE A 169 11.52 -17.40 0.17
N ILE A 170 10.24 -17.80 0.23
CA ILE A 170 9.60 -18.54 -0.87
C ILE A 170 9.67 -17.74 -2.17
N ALA A 171 9.44 -16.42 -2.11
CA ALA A 171 9.49 -15.54 -3.28
C ALA A 171 10.88 -15.46 -3.93
N THR A 172 11.96 -15.75 -3.20
CA THR A 172 13.31 -15.83 -3.80
C THR A 172 13.56 -17.12 -4.58
N ILE A 173 12.83 -18.19 -4.27
CA ILE A 173 13.01 -19.51 -4.88
C ILE A 173 11.92 -19.86 -5.90
N SER A 174 10.73 -19.27 -5.80
CA SER A 174 9.58 -19.61 -6.62
C SER A 174 8.55 -18.48 -6.68
N THR A 175 7.94 -18.29 -7.86
CA THR A 175 6.79 -17.39 -8.05
C THR A 175 5.47 -18.03 -7.62
N LYS A 176 5.46 -19.35 -7.38
CA LYS A 176 4.26 -20.14 -7.03
C LYS A 176 4.21 -20.43 -5.53
N ILE A 177 3.80 -19.44 -4.75
CA ILE A 177 3.87 -19.50 -3.29
C ILE A 177 3.02 -20.64 -2.70
N THR A 178 1.80 -20.85 -3.21
CA THR A 178 0.88 -21.90 -2.70
C THR A 178 1.45 -23.31 -2.89
N GLU A 179 1.87 -23.64 -4.12
CA GLU A 179 2.47 -24.95 -4.45
C GLU A 179 3.74 -25.19 -3.62
N THR A 180 4.57 -24.14 -3.46
CA THR A 180 5.81 -24.25 -2.69
C THR A 180 5.55 -24.49 -1.20
N ARG A 181 4.55 -23.81 -0.62
CA ARG A 181 4.12 -24.07 0.76
C ARG A 181 3.64 -25.52 0.93
N GLU A 182 2.83 -26.02 0.00
CA GLU A 182 2.33 -27.39 0.02
C GLU A 182 3.45 -28.42 -0.10
N TYR A 183 4.39 -28.20 -1.02
CA TYR A 183 5.59 -29.03 -1.15
C TYR A 183 6.35 -29.15 0.18
N TYR A 184 6.70 -28.03 0.81
CA TYR A 184 7.44 -28.04 2.09
C TYR A 184 6.62 -28.55 3.28
N SER A 185 5.28 -28.58 3.18
CA SER A 185 4.42 -29.16 4.22
C SER A 185 4.64 -30.66 4.40
N HIS A 186 5.22 -31.35 3.39
CA HIS A 186 5.62 -32.75 3.45
C HIS A 186 7.01 -32.97 4.08
N TYR A 187 7.83 -31.92 4.24
CA TYR A 187 9.20 -31.97 4.78
C TYR A 187 9.30 -31.35 6.17
N LYS A 188 8.29 -31.57 7.03
CA LYS A 188 8.17 -30.94 8.35
C LYS A 188 9.42 -31.07 9.20
N GLN A 189 10.08 -32.23 9.18
CA GLN A 189 11.29 -32.47 9.97
C GLN A 189 12.45 -31.59 9.52
N SER A 190 12.67 -31.44 8.22
CA SER A 190 13.75 -30.59 7.68
C SER A 190 13.50 -29.11 8.00
N VAL A 191 12.25 -28.67 7.90
CA VAL A 191 11.85 -27.30 8.26
C VAL A 191 12.06 -27.05 9.75
N TYR A 192 11.65 -27.99 10.61
CA TYR A 192 11.86 -27.90 12.06
C TYR A 192 13.35 -27.84 12.42
N THR A 193 14.16 -28.73 11.83
CA THR A 193 15.62 -28.74 12.03
C THR A 193 16.25 -27.41 11.60
N LEU A 194 15.83 -26.84 10.47
CA LEU A 194 16.31 -25.53 10.03
C LEU A 194 16.01 -24.45 11.07
N PHE A 195 14.77 -24.40 11.58
CA PHE A 195 14.39 -23.43 12.62
C PHE A 195 15.18 -23.61 13.92
N CYS A 196 15.41 -24.86 14.36
CA CYS A 196 16.22 -25.14 15.55
C CYS A 196 17.70 -24.78 15.40
N ASN A 197 18.21 -24.67 14.16
CA ASN A 197 19.59 -24.33 13.86
C ASN A 197 19.78 -22.87 13.41
N LEU A 198 18.73 -22.04 13.47
CA LEU A 198 18.88 -20.60 13.31
C LEU A 198 19.75 -20.07 14.46
N ARG A 199 20.98 -19.67 14.13
CA ARG A 199 21.83 -18.90 15.03
C ARG A 199 21.37 -17.44 14.93
N LEU A 200 20.75 -16.94 15.98
CA LEU A 200 20.45 -15.52 16.19
C LEU A 200 21.64 -14.83 16.87
#